data_AF-A0A286UAM2-F1
#
_entry.id   AF-A0A286UAM2-F1
#
_cell.length_a   1.000
_cell.length_b   1.000
_cell.length_c   1.000
_cell.angle_alpha   90.00
_cell.angle_beta   90.00
_cell.angle_gamma   90.00
#
_symmetry.space_group_name_H-M   'P 1'
#
loop_
_entity.id
_entity.type
_entity.pdbx_description
1 polymer ?
#
loop_
_entity_poly.entity_id
_entity_poly.type
_entity_poly.pdbx_seq_one_letter_code
_entity_poly.pdbx_strand_id
1 'polypeptide(L)'
;MSITTNNSAANKGVGGKKRKRNGDDNVASEVDGREKSGEGEDDVRYVRITSGGKIKLWVNFALEFFRENPGKPLVLHTLPPRNPSGSEDIPECQHVKEEDEKEEVKKEEEDSNQVENHENEVTGKSERVEDAGETAVNAAACTTTIPRLITVAEIIKREYLKAQKPKLGDGKSMVGLYQYNYLGCYEDENGRTGESQEDTEEEESRKMRIRSLLEGKNHLRVEKTPYMRITLCTAPISPEAELLQAATFQPPEKKKLSKGARARLRKRLRKGKREDEG
;
A
#
# COMPACT_ATOMS: atom_id res chain seq x y z
N MET A 1 14.95 -28.66 37.26
CA MET A 1 13.62 -29.30 37.31
C MET A 1 13.09 -29.33 35.89
N SER A 2 13.26 -30.46 35.22
CA SER A 2 12.96 -30.60 33.78
C SER A 2 11.64 -31.34 33.64
N ILE A 3 10.65 -30.68 33.03
CA ILE A 3 9.34 -31.28 32.79
C ILE A 3 9.27 -31.66 31.32
N THR A 4 9.47 -32.94 31.05
CA THR A 4 9.29 -33.58 29.75
C THR A 4 7.83 -34.04 29.66
N THR A 5 7.05 -33.55 28.70
CA THR A 5 5.74 -34.13 28.37
C THR A 5 5.70 -34.61 26.94
N ASN A 6 5.71 -35.94 26.82
CA ASN A 6 5.37 -36.70 25.62
C ASN A 6 3.86 -36.61 25.38
N ASN A 7 3.43 -36.41 24.14
CA ASN A 7 2.07 -36.78 23.73
C ASN A 7 2.11 -37.47 22.36
N SER A 8 2.01 -38.79 22.44
CA SER A 8 1.77 -39.72 21.35
C SER A 8 0.27 -39.89 21.20
N ALA A 9 -0.28 -39.55 20.04
CA ALA A 9 -1.65 -39.91 19.69
C ALA A 9 -1.67 -40.46 18.26
N ALA A 10 -1.93 -41.76 18.20
CA ALA A 10 -2.14 -42.56 17.01
C ALA A 10 -3.27 -42.00 16.13
N ASN A 11 -3.10 -42.08 14.81
CA ASN A 11 -4.24 -42.10 13.91
C ASN A 11 -4.09 -43.25 12.90
N LYS A 12 -4.84 -44.32 13.15
CA LYS A 12 -5.08 -45.44 12.23
C LYS A 12 -6.29 -45.08 11.37
N GLY A 13 -6.23 -45.31 10.06
CA GLY A 13 -7.42 -45.19 9.22
C GLY A 13 -7.16 -45.19 7.71
N VAL A 14 -6.54 -46.25 7.20
CA VAL A 14 -6.41 -46.51 5.76
C VAL A 14 -7.78 -46.98 5.22
N GLY A 15 -8.45 -46.11 4.45
CA GLY A 15 -9.69 -46.42 3.74
C GLY A 15 -9.53 -46.21 2.24
N GLY A 16 -9.00 -47.21 1.54
CA GLY A 16 -8.82 -47.19 0.09
C GLY A 16 -10.15 -47.30 -0.66
N LYS A 17 -10.53 -46.25 -1.39
CA LYS A 17 -11.58 -46.29 -2.41
C LYS A 17 -10.94 -46.30 -3.79
N LYS A 18 -10.95 -47.48 -4.43
CA LYS A 18 -10.64 -47.69 -5.85
C LYS A 18 -11.58 -46.81 -6.69
N ARG A 19 -11.01 -45.81 -7.39
CA ARG A 19 -11.72 -45.08 -8.45
C ARG A 19 -11.28 -45.63 -9.80
N LYS A 20 -12.29 -46.12 -10.52
CA LYS A 20 -12.29 -46.62 -11.89
C LYS A 20 -11.84 -45.49 -12.82
N ARG A 21 -10.73 -45.68 -13.54
CA ARG A 21 -10.28 -44.79 -14.61
C ARG A 21 -11.09 -45.17 -15.86
N ASN A 22 -11.99 -44.31 -16.28
CA ASN A 22 -12.44 -44.30 -17.67
C ASN A 22 -11.53 -43.30 -18.38
N GLY A 23 -10.74 -43.80 -19.32
CA GLY A 23 -10.11 -42.98 -20.33
C GLY A 23 -11.17 -42.53 -21.31
N ASP A 24 -11.10 -41.25 -21.66
CA ASP A 24 -11.59 -40.74 -22.93
C ASP A 24 -10.52 -39.76 -23.41
N ASP A 25 -9.83 -40.20 -24.45
CA ASP A 25 -8.95 -39.40 -25.27
C ASP A 25 -9.77 -38.27 -25.91
N ASN A 26 -9.36 -37.01 -25.72
CA ASN A 26 -9.82 -35.95 -26.62
C ASN A 26 -8.88 -34.74 -26.67
N VAL A 27 -8.22 -34.67 -27.83
CA VAL A 27 -7.95 -33.49 -28.65
C VAL A 27 -7.03 -32.43 -28.07
N ALA A 28 -5.80 -32.49 -28.59
CA ALA A 28 -4.87 -31.38 -28.70
C ALA A 28 -5.56 -30.16 -29.33
N SER A 29 -5.70 -29.10 -28.56
CA SER A 29 -5.78 -27.75 -29.09
C SER A 29 -4.49 -27.03 -28.71
N GLU A 30 -3.59 -26.93 -29.70
CA GLU A 30 -2.51 -25.96 -29.76
C GLU A 30 -3.09 -24.57 -29.45
N VAL A 31 -2.89 -24.11 -28.22
CA VAL A 31 -3.05 -22.70 -27.87
C VAL A 31 -1.64 -22.15 -27.81
N ASP A 32 -1.32 -21.36 -28.82
CA ASP A 32 -0.09 -20.61 -29.02
C ASP A 32 0.20 -19.75 -27.78
N GLY A 33 0.92 -20.37 -26.84
CA GLY A 33 1.30 -19.82 -25.56
C GLY A 33 2.43 -18.84 -25.77
N ARG A 34 2.06 -17.60 -26.12
CA ARG A 34 2.96 -16.44 -26.03
C ARG A 34 3.22 -16.16 -24.55
N GLU A 35 3.99 -17.03 -23.91
CA GLU A 35 4.59 -16.82 -22.62
C GLU A 35 5.51 -15.60 -22.75
N LYS A 36 5.00 -14.44 -22.35
CA LYS A 36 5.84 -13.28 -22.06
C LYS A 36 6.69 -13.68 -20.84
N SER A 37 7.82 -14.34 -21.11
CA SER A 37 8.92 -14.50 -20.17
C SER A 37 9.54 -13.12 -19.91
N GLY A 38 8.80 -12.28 -19.20
CA GLY A 38 9.37 -11.13 -18.51
C GLY A 38 10.07 -11.68 -17.28
N GLU A 39 11.36 -11.97 -17.42
CA GLU A 39 12.32 -11.95 -16.32
C GLU A 39 12.30 -10.53 -15.73
N GLY A 40 11.29 -10.25 -14.92
CA GLY A 40 11.08 -8.98 -14.27
C GLY A 40 11.36 -9.17 -12.80
N GLU A 41 12.62 -8.90 -12.45
CA GLU A 41 13.08 -8.45 -11.14
C GLU A 41 11.93 -7.89 -10.29
N ASP A 42 11.80 -8.34 -9.04
CA ASP A 42 10.70 -8.04 -8.11
C ASP A 42 10.21 -6.58 -8.16
N ASP A 43 9.34 -6.27 -9.12
CA ASP A 43 9.00 -4.89 -9.47
C ASP A 43 8.00 -4.35 -8.44
N VAL A 44 8.59 -3.90 -7.34
CA VAL A 44 7.91 -3.31 -6.20
C VAL A 44 7.44 -1.93 -6.64
N ARG A 45 6.12 -1.74 -6.67
CA ARG A 45 5.57 -0.46 -7.09
C ARG A 45 5.53 0.52 -5.92
N TYR A 46 6.11 1.69 -6.10
CA TYR A 46 6.09 2.77 -5.10
C TYR A 46 5.03 3.83 -5.44
N VAL A 47 4.30 4.29 -4.43
CA VAL A 47 3.32 5.38 -4.53
C VAL A 47 3.51 6.33 -3.37
N ARG A 48 3.75 7.59 -3.71
CA ARG A 48 3.88 8.66 -2.72
C ARG A 48 2.52 9.23 -2.34
N ILE A 49 2.26 9.32 -1.04
CA ILE A 49 1.09 10.01 -0.48
C ILE A 49 1.47 11.44 -0.13
N THR A 50 0.79 12.40 -0.74
CA THR A 50 1.00 13.84 -0.54
C THR A 50 -0.23 14.49 0.11
N SER A 51 -0.11 15.70 0.64
CA SER A 51 -1.23 16.44 1.23
C SER A 51 -2.31 16.79 0.21
N GLY A 52 -1.92 17.19 -1.00
CA GLY A 52 -2.83 17.66 -2.06
C GLY A 52 -3.45 16.58 -2.95
N GLY A 53 -2.95 15.35 -2.95
CA GLY A 53 -3.45 14.31 -3.86
C GLY A 53 -4.83 13.77 -3.47
N LYS A 54 -5.64 13.33 -4.44
CA LYS A 54 -7.01 12.85 -4.20
C LYS A 54 -6.99 11.39 -3.71
N ILE A 55 -7.56 11.13 -2.53
CA ILE A 55 -7.62 9.76 -1.93
C ILE A 55 -8.20 8.73 -2.89
N LYS A 56 -9.29 9.07 -3.59
CA LYS A 56 -9.97 8.17 -4.54
C LYS A 56 -9.03 7.68 -5.66
N LEU A 57 -8.11 8.53 -6.12
CA LEU A 57 -7.19 8.19 -7.19
C LEU A 57 -6.20 7.10 -6.74
N TRP A 58 -5.58 7.28 -5.57
CA TRP A 58 -4.66 6.27 -5.01
C TRP A 58 -5.38 4.94 -4.71
N VAL A 59 -6.61 5.01 -4.21
CA VAL A 59 -7.42 3.81 -3.94
C VAL A 59 -7.73 3.06 -5.23
N ASN A 60 -8.22 3.75 -6.26
CA ASN A 60 -8.53 3.13 -7.55
C ASN A 60 -7.28 2.50 -8.17
N PHE A 61 -6.18 3.25 -8.23
CA PHE A 61 -4.89 2.76 -8.70
C PHE A 61 -4.45 1.50 -7.96
N ALA A 62 -4.53 1.48 -6.62
CA ALA A 62 -4.12 0.31 -5.85
C ALA A 62 -5.00 -0.92 -6.11
N LEU A 63 -6.32 -0.73 -6.25
CA LEU A 63 -7.25 -1.84 -6.53
C LEU A 63 -7.05 -2.43 -7.93
N GLU A 64 -6.72 -1.59 -8.90
CA GLU A 64 -6.34 -1.99 -10.26
C GLU A 64 -5.01 -2.73 -10.25
N PHE A 65 -4.00 -2.18 -9.57
CA PHE A 65 -2.69 -2.80 -9.39
C PHE A 65 -2.80 -4.23 -8.84
N PHE A 66 -3.58 -4.46 -7.78
CA PHE A 66 -3.75 -5.82 -7.22
C PHE A 66 -4.56 -6.77 -8.09
N ARG A 67 -5.34 -6.25 -9.05
CA ARG A 67 -6.06 -7.07 -10.02
C ARG A 67 -5.13 -7.55 -11.13
N GLU A 68 -4.27 -6.66 -11.61
CA GLU A 68 -3.36 -6.91 -12.74
C GLU A 68 -2.09 -7.62 -12.31
N ASN A 69 -1.61 -7.35 -11.09
CA ASN A 69 -0.33 -7.82 -10.58
C ASN A 69 -0.51 -8.63 -9.28
N PRO A 70 -1.15 -9.80 -9.32
CA PRO A 70 -1.31 -10.64 -8.13
C PRO A 70 0.07 -11.08 -7.61
N GLY A 71 0.26 -10.98 -6.30
CA GLY A 71 1.51 -11.34 -5.63
C GLY A 71 2.54 -10.21 -5.53
N LYS A 72 2.46 -9.18 -6.39
CA LYS A 72 3.40 -8.07 -6.34
C LYS A 72 3.11 -7.10 -5.17
N PRO A 73 4.15 -6.61 -4.47
CA PRO A 73 3.98 -5.64 -3.40
C PRO A 73 3.75 -4.22 -3.93
N LEU A 74 2.86 -3.49 -3.25
CA LEU A 74 2.62 -2.06 -3.44
C LEU A 74 3.06 -1.30 -2.20
N VAL A 75 4.01 -0.38 -2.34
CA VAL A 75 4.56 0.43 -1.25
C VAL A 75 3.97 1.83 -1.30
N LEU A 76 3.21 2.18 -0.26
CA LEU A 76 2.69 3.53 -0.04
C LEU A 76 3.62 4.26 0.94
N HIS A 77 4.11 5.46 0.62
CA HIS A 77 5.08 6.17 1.48
C HIS A 77 4.87 7.69 1.59
N THR A 78 5.43 8.30 2.64
CA THR A 78 5.42 9.76 2.85
C THR A 78 6.76 10.45 2.61
N LEU A 79 7.76 9.75 2.07
CA LEU A 79 9.08 10.35 1.81
C LEU A 79 8.96 11.68 1.04
N PRO A 80 9.79 12.69 1.36
CA PRO A 80 9.93 13.91 0.56
C PRO A 80 10.27 13.59 -0.91
N PRO A 81 9.98 14.52 -1.85
CA PRO A 81 10.47 14.34 -3.21
C PRO A 81 12.00 14.35 -3.16
N ARG A 82 12.65 13.44 -3.90
CA ARG A 82 14.08 13.62 -4.16
C ARG A 82 14.22 14.91 -4.96
N ASN A 83 15.03 15.84 -4.47
CA ASN A 83 15.32 17.05 -5.23
C ASN A 83 15.98 16.61 -6.55
N PRO A 84 15.42 16.98 -7.72
CA PRO A 84 15.97 16.57 -9.01
C PRO A 84 17.30 17.28 -9.35
N SER A 85 17.89 18.03 -8.40
CA SER A 85 19.06 18.88 -8.61
C SER A 85 20.41 18.16 -8.50
N GLY A 86 20.42 16.83 -8.37
CA GLY A 86 21.62 16.01 -8.47
C GLY A 86 21.54 15.15 -9.71
N SER A 87 22.20 15.56 -10.78
CA SER A 87 22.48 14.74 -11.95
C SER A 87 23.38 13.58 -11.54
N GLU A 88 22.81 12.49 -11.07
CA GLU A 88 23.44 11.17 -11.17
C GLU A 88 22.51 10.27 -11.97
N ASP A 89 23.10 9.69 -13.02
CA ASP A 89 22.47 8.98 -14.12
C ASP A 89 21.62 7.79 -13.64
N ILE A 90 20.31 8.00 -13.41
CA ILE A 90 19.34 6.92 -13.17
C ILE A 90 18.35 6.88 -14.33
N PRO A 91 18.07 5.68 -14.90
CA PRO A 91 17.33 5.53 -16.15
C PRO A 91 15.87 5.99 -15.99
N GLU A 92 15.55 6.94 -16.86
CA GLU A 92 14.25 7.52 -17.16
C GLU A 92 13.10 6.50 -17.08
N CYS A 93 12.24 6.62 -16.06
CA CYS A 93 10.95 5.94 -16.05
C CYS A 93 10.14 6.43 -17.25
N GLN A 94 10.01 5.55 -18.25
CA GLN A 94 9.37 5.82 -19.53
C GLN A 94 7.98 6.43 -19.34
N HIS A 95 7.92 7.74 -19.54
CA HIS A 95 6.68 8.48 -19.74
C HIS A 95 6.20 8.13 -21.15
N VAL A 96 5.22 7.24 -21.24
CA VAL A 96 4.46 7.05 -22.48
C VAL A 96 3.75 8.37 -22.73
N LYS A 97 4.16 9.07 -23.80
CA LYS A 97 3.45 10.23 -24.32
C LYS A 97 2.07 9.75 -24.76
N GLU A 98 1.04 10.03 -23.96
CA GLU A 98 -0.34 9.99 -24.42
C GLU A 98 -0.50 11.13 -25.45
N GLU A 99 -0.70 10.77 -26.71
CA GLU A 99 -1.10 11.69 -27.75
C GLU A 99 -2.58 12.06 -27.54
N ASP A 100 -2.82 13.34 -27.28
CA ASP A 100 -4.15 13.93 -27.12
C ASP A 100 -4.92 13.92 -28.46
N GLU A 101 -5.87 13.01 -28.61
CA GLU A 101 -6.99 13.17 -29.54
C GLU A 101 -8.10 13.98 -28.87
N LYS A 102 -8.31 15.22 -29.35
CA LYS A 102 -9.42 16.09 -28.98
C LYS A 102 -10.69 15.68 -29.71
N GLU A 103 -11.63 15.06 -29.01
CA GLU A 103 -13.04 15.01 -29.43
C GLU A 103 -13.85 16.10 -28.71
N GLU A 104 -14.39 17.04 -29.49
CA GLU A 104 -15.38 18.02 -29.06
C GLU A 104 -16.73 17.33 -28.81
N VAL A 105 -17.21 17.35 -27.55
CA VAL A 105 -18.58 16.96 -27.22
C VAL A 105 -19.35 18.18 -26.70
N LYS A 106 -20.37 18.56 -27.48
CA LYS A 106 -21.42 19.54 -27.14
C LYS A 106 -22.11 19.14 -25.83
N LYS A 107 -22.23 20.08 -24.90
CA LYS A 107 -23.13 19.99 -23.74
C LYS A 107 -24.45 20.68 -24.06
N GLU A 108 -25.52 19.89 -24.05
CA GLU A 108 -26.88 20.38 -23.90
C GLU A 108 -27.16 20.68 -22.42
N GLU A 109 -27.88 21.76 -22.21
CA GLU A 109 -28.40 22.27 -20.94
C GLU A 109 -29.59 21.43 -20.49
N GLU A 110 -29.63 20.97 -19.23
CA GLU A 110 -30.90 20.75 -18.51
C GLU A 110 -30.71 20.99 -16.99
N ASP A 111 -31.20 22.16 -16.60
CA ASP A 111 -32.16 22.46 -15.54
C ASP A 111 -32.17 21.74 -14.16
N SER A 112 -32.07 22.61 -13.14
CA SER A 112 -32.87 22.66 -11.91
C SER A 112 -32.95 21.44 -10.96
N ASN A 113 -32.26 21.54 -9.82
CA ASN A 113 -32.91 21.34 -8.51
C ASN A 113 -32.06 21.90 -7.36
N GLN A 114 -32.45 23.08 -6.86
CA GLN A 114 -31.94 23.67 -5.64
C GLN A 114 -32.73 23.11 -4.45
N VAL A 115 -32.04 22.53 -3.47
CA VAL A 115 -32.58 22.27 -2.13
C VAL A 115 -31.81 23.16 -1.17
N GLU A 116 -32.52 24.18 -0.70
CA GLU A 116 -32.11 25.13 0.33
C GLU A 116 -31.76 24.37 1.62
N ASN A 117 -30.57 24.63 2.16
CA ASN A 117 -30.25 24.29 3.55
C ASN A 117 -29.73 25.54 4.25
N HIS A 118 -30.69 26.15 4.93
CA HIS A 118 -30.61 26.99 6.12
C HIS A 118 -29.22 27.46 6.58
N GLU A 119 -29.07 28.76 6.42
CA GLU A 119 -28.08 29.64 7.01
C GLU A 119 -28.13 29.57 8.55
N ASN A 120 -26.97 29.44 9.17
CA ASN A 120 -26.78 29.74 10.59
C ASN A 120 -25.63 30.75 10.68
N GLU A 121 -26.00 32.00 10.49
CA GLU A 121 -25.13 33.16 10.53
C GLU A 121 -24.94 33.57 12.00
N VAL A 122 -23.76 33.29 12.56
CA VAL A 122 -23.31 33.86 13.84
C VAL A 122 -22.16 34.80 13.53
N THR A 123 -22.50 36.06 13.26
CA THR A 123 -21.56 37.17 13.11
C THR A 123 -21.04 37.60 14.48
N GLY A 124 -20.03 36.90 14.98
CA GLY A 124 -19.19 37.34 16.09
C GLY A 124 -18.02 38.18 15.57
N LYS A 125 -18.23 39.48 15.38
CA LYS A 125 -17.19 40.45 15.04
C LYS A 125 -16.28 40.65 16.25
N SER A 126 -15.13 39.96 16.26
CA SER A 126 -14.05 40.15 17.23
C SER A 126 -12.88 40.81 16.52
N GLU A 127 -12.80 42.14 16.61
CA GLU A 127 -11.61 42.90 16.26
C GLU A 127 -10.52 42.54 17.27
N ARG A 128 -9.57 41.70 16.85
CA ARG A 128 -8.40 41.33 17.65
C ARG A 128 -7.14 41.62 16.84
N VAL A 129 -6.58 42.80 17.13
CA VAL A 129 -5.17 43.22 17.05
C VAL A 129 -4.28 42.36 16.16
N GLU A 130 -4.01 42.87 14.96
CA GLU A 130 -2.96 42.40 14.05
C GLU A 130 -1.58 42.83 14.58
N ASP A 131 -0.98 42.00 15.44
CA ASP A 131 0.46 42.07 15.69
C ASP A 131 0.99 40.71 16.20
N ALA A 132 1.17 39.77 15.29
CA ALA A 132 1.93 38.54 15.52
C ALA A 132 2.43 38.02 14.16
N GLY A 133 3.71 38.27 13.90
CA GLY A 133 4.39 37.91 12.67
C GLY A 133 4.18 36.46 12.25
N GLU A 134 3.96 36.30 10.95
CA GLU A 134 3.94 35.06 10.19
C GLU A 134 5.22 34.24 10.39
N THR A 135 5.26 33.50 11.49
CA THR A 135 5.99 32.24 11.57
C THR A 135 5.00 31.18 11.97
N ALA A 136 3.96 31.01 11.14
CA ALA A 136 3.20 29.78 11.10
C ALA A 136 4.18 28.70 10.62
N VAL A 137 4.97 28.22 11.58
CA VAL A 137 5.97 27.18 11.46
C VAL A 137 5.27 26.08 10.69
N ASN A 138 5.73 25.82 9.47
CA ASN A 138 5.27 24.73 8.62
C ASN A 138 5.16 23.49 9.52
N ALA A 139 3.97 23.18 10.01
CA ALA A 139 3.76 21.98 10.80
C ALA A 139 4.26 20.87 9.88
N ALA A 140 5.36 20.22 10.29
CA ALA A 140 6.20 19.46 9.39
C ALA A 140 5.31 18.55 8.54
N ALA A 141 5.47 18.57 7.22
CA ALA A 141 4.53 17.95 6.27
C ALA A 141 4.20 16.47 6.62
N CYS A 142 5.07 15.80 7.36
CA CYS A 142 4.86 14.47 7.96
C CYS A 142 3.60 14.39 8.85
N THR A 143 3.30 15.43 9.63
CA THR A 143 2.17 15.48 10.58
C THR A 143 0.81 15.37 9.89
N THR A 144 0.71 15.83 8.64
CA THR A 144 -0.54 15.75 7.85
C THR A 144 -0.55 14.55 6.89
N THR A 145 0.61 14.15 6.38
CA THR A 145 0.73 13.09 5.37
C THR A 145 0.70 11.68 5.97
N ILE A 146 1.27 11.45 7.16
CA ILE A 146 1.27 10.12 7.80
C ILE A 146 -0.15 9.66 8.18
N PRO A 147 -0.99 10.48 8.87
CA PRO A 147 -2.38 10.10 9.12
C PRO A 147 -3.18 9.84 7.84
N ARG A 148 -2.89 10.61 6.78
CA ARG A 148 -3.50 10.44 5.46
C ARG A 148 -3.07 9.13 4.80
N LEU A 149 -1.79 8.77 4.85
CA LEU A 149 -1.26 7.49 4.36
C LEU A 149 -2.00 6.31 5.01
N ILE A 150 -2.12 6.34 6.35
CA ILE A 150 -2.85 5.29 7.09
C ILE A 150 -4.31 5.22 6.62
N THR A 151 -4.96 6.38 6.48
CA THR A 151 -6.35 6.45 5.98
C THR A 151 -6.49 5.82 4.59
N VAL A 152 -5.57 6.11 3.66
CA VAL A 152 -5.55 5.55 2.31
C VAL A 152 -5.37 4.03 2.35
N ALA A 153 -4.38 3.53 3.09
CA ALA A 153 -4.12 2.11 3.23
C ALA A 153 -5.34 1.35 3.80
N GLU A 154 -5.99 1.91 4.82
CA GLU A 154 -7.20 1.33 5.42
C GLU A 154 -8.40 1.30 4.46
N ILE A 155 -8.58 2.33 3.64
CA ILE A 155 -9.62 2.34 2.60
C ILE A 155 -9.33 1.26 1.56
N ILE A 156 -8.08 1.16 1.09
CA ILE A 156 -7.66 0.13 0.12
C ILE A 156 -7.98 -1.28 0.65
N LYS A 157 -7.59 -1.59 1.89
CA LYS A 157 -7.87 -2.91 2.51
C LYS A 157 -9.37 -3.22 2.56
N ARG A 158 -10.20 -2.26 2.95
CA ARG A 158 -11.67 -2.44 3.01
C ARG A 158 -12.28 -2.63 1.63
N GLU A 159 -11.90 -1.80 0.66
CA GLU A 159 -12.42 -1.89 -0.71
C GLU A 159 -11.96 -3.17 -1.41
N TYR A 160 -10.72 -3.60 -1.19
CA TYR A 160 -10.21 -4.86 -1.70
C TYR A 160 -11.06 -6.05 -1.24
N LEU A 161 -11.36 -6.13 0.07
CA LEU A 161 -12.25 -7.17 0.62
C LEU A 161 -13.69 -7.10 0.10
N LYS A 162 -14.18 -5.91 -0.31
CA LYS A 162 -15.50 -5.76 -0.94
C LYS A 162 -15.50 -6.20 -2.40
N ALA A 163 -14.43 -5.89 -3.12
CA ALA A 163 -14.27 -6.23 -4.53
C ALA A 163 -14.08 -7.74 -4.76
N GLN A 164 -13.54 -8.46 -3.77
CA GLN A 164 -13.44 -9.91 -3.84
C GLN A 164 -14.82 -10.58 -3.92
N LYS A 165 -15.11 -11.19 -5.06
CA LYS A 165 -16.24 -12.10 -5.20
C LYS A 165 -15.92 -13.40 -4.45
N PRO A 166 -16.77 -13.88 -3.53
CA PRO A 166 -16.54 -15.14 -2.85
C PRO A 166 -16.53 -16.28 -3.87
N LYS A 167 -15.35 -16.85 -4.15
CA LYS A 167 -15.24 -18.08 -4.96
C LYS A 167 -15.94 -19.21 -4.21
N LEU A 168 -16.85 -19.91 -4.89
CA LEU A 168 -17.77 -20.85 -4.26
C LEU A 168 -17.09 -22.14 -3.72
N GLY A 169 -15.80 -22.36 -4.02
CA GLY A 169 -15.03 -23.56 -3.68
C GLY A 169 -13.97 -23.39 -2.56
N ASP A 170 -13.28 -22.25 -2.49
CA ASP A 170 -12.03 -22.11 -1.71
C ASP A 170 -12.24 -21.80 -0.22
N GLY A 171 -13.42 -22.10 0.30
CA GLY A 171 -13.74 -21.89 1.68
C GLY A 171 -14.42 -20.55 1.99
N LYS A 172 -14.97 -20.52 3.18
CA LYS A 172 -16.01 -19.58 3.65
C LYS A 172 -15.51 -18.16 3.99
N SER A 173 -14.26 -17.86 3.72
CA SER A 173 -13.54 -16.69 4.23
C SER A 173 -12.82 -15.96 3.10
N MET A 174 -13.05 -14.65 3.00
CA MET A 174 -12.23 -13.77 2.17
C MET A 174 -10.98 -13.41 2.98
N VAL A 175 -9.83 -13.39 2.32
CA VAL A 175 -8.54 -13.03 2.92
C VAL A 175 -8.16 -11.65 2.41
N GLY A 176 -7.85 -10.74 3.32
CA GLY A 176 -7.42 -9.39 3.01
C GLY A 176 -5.97 -9.33 2.51
N LEU A 177 -5.42 -8.12 2.51
CA LEU A 177 -4.03 -7.86 2.15
C LEU A 177 -3.13 -8.06 3.36
N TYR A 178 -1.94 -8.61 3.13
CA TYR A 178 -0.84 -8.61 4.11
C TYR A 178 -0.29 -7.18 4.19
N GLN A 179 0.14 -6.76 5.38
CA GLN A 179 0.62 -5.41 5.62
C GLN A 179 1.96 -5.44 6.37
N TYR A 180 2.89 -4.63 5.90
CA TYR A 180 4.19 -4.42 6.53
C TYR A 180 4.39 -2.91 6.73
N ASN A 181 4.55 -2.48 7.99
CA ASN A 181 4.72 -1.06 8.30
C ASN A 181 6.16 -0.78 8.69
N TYR A 182 6.73 0.24 8.06
CA TYR A 182 8.07 0.72 8.34
C TYR A 182 7.99 2.19 8.75
N LEU A 183 8.76 2.55 9.79
CA LEU A 183 8.90 3.91 10.33
C LEU A 183 10.39 4.26 10.35
N GLY A 184 10.75 5.45 9.89
CA GLY A 184 12.14 5.91 9.87
C GLY A 184 12.25 7.44 9.90
N CYS A 185 13.48 7.93 9.91
CA CYS A 185 13.81 9.35 9.76
C CYS A 185 14.60 9.55 8.46
N TYR A 186 14.22 10.55 7.67
CA TYR A 186 14.80 10.77 6.34
C TYR A 186 16.32 11.00 6.38
N GLU A 187 16.80 11.66 7.43
CA GLU A 187 18.21 11.98 7.63
C GLU A 187 19.08 10.72 7.84
N ASP A 188 18.50 9.63 8.36
CA ASP A 188 19.23 8.39 8.62
C ASP A 188 19.44 7.57 7.32
N GLU A 189 18.52 7.67 6.36
CA GLU A 189 18.67 7.03 5.04
C GLU A 189 19.69 7.75 4.17
N ASN A 190 19.71 9.09 4.18
CA ASN A 190 20.66 9.87 3.41
C ASN A 190 22.09 9.85 4.00
N GLY A 191 22.22 9.61 5.30
CA GLY A 191 23.52 9.65 6.00
C GLY A 191 24.41 8.42 5.78
N ARG A 192 23.88 7.29 5.29
CA ARG A 192 24.66 6.04 5.11
C ARG A 192 25.51 6.00 3.85
N THR A 193 25.29 6.88 2.89
CA THR A 193 26.03 6.86 1.61
C THR A 193 27.46 7.37 1.73
N GLY A 194 27.88 7.85 2.91
CA GLY A 194 29.16 8.49 3.15
C GLY A 194 30.18 7.71 3.97
N GLU A 195 30.09 6.37 4.06
CA GLU A 195 31.21 5.56 4.59
C GLU A 195 32.35 5.48 3.55
N SER A 196 32.91 6.65 3.21
CA SER A 196 34.22 6.73 2.60
C SER A 196 35.24 6.49 3.71
N GLN A 197 36.14 5.55 3.47
CA GLN A 197 37.26 5.19 4.32
C GLN A 197 38.21 6.40 4.43
N GLU A 198 37.95 7.30 5.38
CA GLU A 198 38.75 8.52 5.59
C GLU A 198 39.88 8.29 6.60
N ASP A 199 41.03 8.90 6.29
CA ASP A 199 42.29 8.84 7.04
C ASP A 199 42.16 9.42 8.46
N THR A 200 42.83 8.79 9.42
CA THR A 200 42.69 9.03 10.87
C THR A 200 42.96 10.48 11.33
N GLU A 201 43.76 11.26 10.60
CA GLU A 201 44.12 12.63 10.99
C GLU A 201 43.00 13.65 10.70
N GLU A 202 42.23 13.43 9.62
CA GLU A 202 41.11 14.30 9.26
C GLU A 202 39.92 14.10 10.21
N GLU A 203 39.78 12.88 10.73
CA GLU A 203 38.76 12.51 11.71
C GLU A 203 38.92 13.27 13.04
N GLU A 204 40.15 13.50 13.51
CA GLU A 204 40.42 14.27 14.73
C GLU A 204 40.05 15.75 14.58
N SER A 205 40.36 16.35 13.43
CA SER A 205 40.00 17.73 13.11
C SER A 205 38.47 17.90 13.04
N ARG A 206 37.76 16.94 12.44
CA ARG A 206 36.29 16.88 12.42
C ARG A 206 35.71 16.75 13.83
N LYS A 207 36.25 15.86 14.66
CA LYS A 207 35.82 15.68 16.06
C LYS A 207 36.00 16.96 16.88
N MET A 208 37.12 17.67 16.73
CA MET A 208 37.36 18.93 17.43
C MET A 208 36.37 20.02 17.00
N ARG A 209 36.05 20.10 15.70
CA ARG A 209 35.05 21.05 15.17
C ARG A 209 33.64 20.75 15.68
N ILE A 210 33.25 19.47 15.73
CA ILE A 210 31.97 19.04 16.31
C ILE A 210 31.91 19.40 17.80
N ARG A 211 32.97 19.11 18.57
CA ARG A 211 33.04 19.44 19.99
C ARG A 211 32.90 20.95 20.22
N SER A 212 33.58 21.77 19.41
CA SER A 212 33.48 23.23 19.47
C SER A 212 32.07 23.74 19.14
N LEU A 213 31.39 23.13 18.16
CA LEU A 213 29.99 23.45 17.83
C LEU A 213 29.01 23.03 18.95
N LEU A 214 29.35 22.01 19.73
CA LEU A 214 28.53 21.51 20.84
C LEU A 214 28.77 22.27 22.17
N GLU A 215 29.96 22.83 22.40
CA GLU A 215 30.33 23.53 23.65
C GLU A 215 29.71 24.93 23.82
N GLY A 216 29.00 25.45 22.81
CA GLY A 216 28.35 26.76 22.87
C GLY A 216 26.99 26.78 23.58
N LYS A 217 26.54 27.99 23.98
CA LYS A 217 25.16 28.23 24.48
C LYS A 217 24.08 28.02 23.41
N ASN A 218 24.48 27.90 22.15
CA ASN A 218 23.62 27.61 21.01
C ASN A 218 23.87 26.17 20.55
N HIS A 219 23.18 25.21 21.17
CA HIS A 219 23.24 23.83 20.71
C HIS A 219 22.61 23.72 19.31
N LEU A 220 23.30 23.02 18.40
CA LEU A 220 22.76 22.71 17.08
C LEU A 220 21.46 21.91 17.24
N ARG A 221 20.34 22.45 16.76
CA ARG A 221 19.07 21.72 16.75
C ARG A 221 19.13 20.67 15.65
N VAL A 222 19.14 19.40 16.04
CA VAL A 222 19.00 18.29 15.09
C VAL A 222 17.53 18.17 14.73
N GLU A 223 17.18 18.63 13.53
CA GLU A 223 15.85 18.41 12.97
C GLU A 223 15.80 17.00 12.37
N LYS A 224 14.78 16.23 12.77
CA LYS A 224 14.52 14.88 12.24
C LYS A 224 13.17 14.89 11.54
N THR A 225 13.15 14.41 10.31
CA THR A 225 11.95 14.35 9.48
C THR A 225 11.44 12.92 9.45
N PRO A 226 10.40 12.58 10.26
CA PRO A 226 9.87 11.23 10.27
C PRO A 226 9.14 10.92 8.96
N TYR A 227 9.29 9.68 8.48
CA TYR A 227 8.50 9.13 7.38
C TYR A 227 7.96 7.75 7.72
N MET A 228 6.96 7.34 6.95
CA MET A 228 6.36 6.01 7.06
C MET A 228 6.25 5.38 5.67
N ARG A 229 6.44 4.06 5.61
CA ARG A 229 6.12 3.23 4.45
C ARG A 229 5.16 2.12 4.88
N ILE A 230 4.16 1.84 4.05
CA ILE A 230 3.21 0.75 4.22
C ILE A 230 3.25 -0.09 2.96
N THR A 231 3.74 -1.32 3.09
CA THR A 231 3.73 -2.29 1.99
C THR A 231 2.49 -3.17 2.11
N LEU A 232 1.71 -3.22 1.03
CA LEU A 232 0.53 -4.05 0.90
C LEU A 232 0.75 -5.11 -0.18
N CYS A 233 0.38 -6.36 0.08
CA CYS A 233 0.50 -7.45 -0.88
C CYS A 233 -0.58 -8.51 -0.70
N THR A 234 -0.85 -9.27 -1.76
CA THR A 234 -1.86 -10.35 -1.75
C THR A 234 -1.29 -11.69 -1.26
N ALA A 235 0.03 -11.84 -1.28
CA ALA A 235 0.77 -13.00 -0.83
C ALA A 235 1.82 -12.58 0.21
N PRO A 236 2.19 -13.45 1.17
CA PRO A 236 3.24 -13.13 2.13
C PRO A 236 4.57 -12.93 1.40
N ILE A 237 5.28 -11.85 1.77
CA ILE A 237 6.63 -11.57 1.27
C ILE A 237 7.62 -12.43 2.07
N SER A 238 8.67 -12.94 1.41
CA SER A 238 9.73 -13.70 2.07
C SER A 238 10.41 -12.83 3.14
N PRO A 239 10.65 -13.32 4.37
CA PRO A 239 11.28 -12.56 5.45
C PRO A 239 12.71 -12.09 5.12
N GLU A 240 13.35 -12.70 4.13
CA GLU A 240 14.71 -12.35 3.68
C GLU A 240 14.74 -11.11 2.77
N ALA A 241 13.58 -10.65 2.27
CA ALA A 241 13.52 -9.47 1.42
C ALA A 241 13.98 -8.22 2.20
N GLU A 242 14.93 -7.47 1.64
CA GLU A 242 15.50 -6.24 2.23
C GLU A 242 14.42 -5.24 2.68
N LEU A 243 13.31 -5.18 1.95
CA LEU A 243 12.14 -4.35 2.26
C LEU A 243 11.52 -4.63 3.64
N LEU A 244 11.80 -5.78 4.24
CA LEU A 244 11.27 -6.19 5.53
C LEU A 244 12.23 -5.95 6.70
N GLN A 245 13.47 -5.52 6.44
CA GLN A 245 14.41 -5.22 7.50
C GLN A 245 13.83 -4.07 8.35
N ALA A 246 13.51 -4.37 9.61
CA ALA A 246 12.82 -3.50 10.57
C ALA A 246 11.33 -3.19 10.31
N ALA A 247 10.65 -3.88 9.39
CA ALA A 247 9.21 -3.70 9.20
C ALA A 247 8.39 -4.48 10.25
N THR A 248 7.32 -3.87 10.75
CA THR A 248 6.32 -4.56 11.59
C THR A 248 5.28 -5.26 10.73
N PHE A 249 5.16 -6.58 10.91
CA PHE A 249 4.24 -7.41 10.15
C PHE A 249 2.83 -7.42 10.78
N GLN A 250 1.81 -7.18 9.96
CA GLN A 250 0.41 -7.31 10.34
C GLN A 250 -0.30 -8.32 9.42
N PRO A 251 -0.93 -9.38 9.99
CA PRO A 251 -1.57 -10.42 9.19
C PRO A 251 -2.85 -9.91 8.52
N PRO A 252 -3.25 -10.53 7.38
CA PRO A 252 -4.42 -10.10 6.63
C PRO A 252 -5.71 -10.33 7.40
N GLU A 253 -6.63 -9.37 7.29
CA GLU A 253 -7.96 -9.48 7.88
C GLU A 253 -8.76 -10.61 7.20
N LYS A 254 -9.38 -11.48 7.99
CA LYS A 254 -10.18 -12.60 7.49
C LYS A 254 -11.65 -12.29 7.67
N LYS A 255 -12.36 -11.99 6.58
CA LYS A 255 -13.80 -11.70 6.63
C LYS A 255 -14.62 -12.94 6.33
N LYS A 256 -15.37 -13.41 7.33
CA LYS A 256 -16.37 -14.48 7.17
C LYS A 256 -17.69 -13.86 6.72
N LEU A 257 -18.27 -14.38 5.64
CA LEU A 257 -19.64 -14.00 5.26
C LEU A 257 -20.63 -14.40 6.36
N SER A 258 -21.58 -13.51 6.68
CA SER A 258 -22.64 -13.79 7.63
C SER A 258 -23.53 -14.95 7.15
N LYS A 259 -24.21 -15.63 8.08
CA LYS A 259 -25.13 -16.73 7.74
C LYS A 259 -26.21 -16.28 6.73
N GLY A 260 -26.76 -15.09 6.94
CA GLY A 260 -27.77 -14.49 6.04
C GLY A 260 -27.22 -14.17 4.65
N ALA A 261 -26.05 -13.51 4.57
CA ALA A 261 -25.40 -13.22 3.28
C ALA A 261 -25.11 -14.50 2.48
N ARG A 262 -24.67 -15.56 3.17
CA ARG A 262 -24.45 -16.88 2.56
C ARG A 262 -25.73 -17.51 2.04
N ALA A 263 -26.80 -17.49 2.81
CA ALA A 263 -28.09 -18.03 2.38
C ALA A 263 -28.59 -17.32 1.11
N ARG A 264 -28.47 -15.98 1.07
CA ARG A 264 -28.81 -15.17 -0.11
C ARG A 264 -27.95 -15.52 -1.32
N LEU A 265 -26.63 -15.66 -1.15
CA LEU A 265 -25.72 -16.04 -2.22
C LEU A 265 -26.04 -17.43 -2.79
N ARG A 266 -26.27 -18.42 -1.92
CA ARG A 266 -26.68 -19.79 -2.32
C ARG A 266 -28.02 -19.78 -3.07
N LYS A 267 -28.98 -18.97 -2.64
CA LYS A 267 -30.27 -18.83 -3.32
C LYS A 267 -30.10 -18.25 -4.73
N ARG A 268 -29.28 -17.21 -4.91
CA ARG A 268 -28.98 -16.62 -6.23
C ARG A 268 -28.32 -17.63 -7.18
N LEU A 269 -27.35 -18.40 -6.69
CA LEU A 269 -26.66 -19.43 -7.48
C LEU A 269 -27.59 -20.57 -7.92
N ARG A 270 -28.53 -20.98 -7.07
CA ARG A 270 -29.55 -21.98 -7.43
C ARG A 270 -30.57 -21.46 -8.44
N LYS A 271 -30.82 -20.15 -8.47
CA LYS A 271 -31.72 -19.53 -9.43
C LYS A 271 -31.06 -19.47 -10.82
N GLY A 272 -29.82 -18.98 -10.91
CA GLY A 272 -29.10 -18.90 -12.18
C GLY A 272 -28.94 -20.26 -12.88
N LYS A 273 -28.66 -21.33 -12.12
CA LYS A 273 -28.57 -22.69 -12.69
C LYS A 273 -29.85 -23.20 -13.37
N ARG A 274 -31.02 -22.72 -12.97
CA ARG A 274 -32.29 -23.14 -13.58
C ARG A 274 -32.61 -22.38 -14.86
N GLU A 275 -32.05 -21.18 -15.00
CA GLU A 275 -32.27 -20.34 -16.18
C GLU A 275 -31.40 -20.80 -17.36
N ASP A 276 -30.24 -21.43 -17.10
CA ASP A 276 -29.37 -21.99 -18.15
C ASP A 276 -29.80 -23.41 -18.63
N GLU A 277 -30.72 -24.09 -17.94
CA GLU A 277 -31.17 -25.46 -18.26
C GLU A 277 -32.51 -25.53 -19.03
N GLY A 278 -33.15 -24.40 -19.32
CA GLY A 278 -34.45 -24.32 -20.00
C GLY A 278 -34.38 -23.54 -21.30
#